data_AF-A0A522WV21-F1
#
_entry.id   AF-A0A522WV21-F1
#
_cell.length_a   1.000
_cell.length_b   1.000
_cell.length_c   1.000
_cell.angle_alpha   90.00
_cell.angle_beta   90.00
_cell.angle_gamma   90.00
#
_symmetry.space_group_name_H-M   'P 1'
#
loop_
_entity.id
_entity.type
_entity.pdbx_description
1 polymer ?
#
loop_
_entity_poly.entity_id
_entity_poly.type
_entity_poly.pdbx_seq_one_letter_code
_entity_poly.pdbx_strand_id
1 'polypeptide(L)' 'MEDEITIGKAQLTAWADSLIHMNHHGTLVQREIQTGNLERASHLNERARKRAWKMLNELFEYGAEKPEGYCEPEAKA' A
#
# COMPACT_ATOMS: atom_id res chain seq x y z
N MET A 1 15.29 23.18 11.03
CA MET A 1 16.01 22.34 10.07
C MET A 1 15.01 21.31 9.63
N GLU A 2 14.68 21.25 8.34
CA GLU A 2 14.00 20.06 7.82
C GLU A 2 15.00 18.92 7.97
N ASP A 3 14.67 17.92 8.78
CA ASP A 3 15.51 16.74 8.94
C ASP A 3 15.53 16.00 7.60
N GLU A 4 16.69 15.93 6.96
CA GLU A 4 16.85 15.30 5.66
C GLU A 4 16.81 13.77 5.81
N ILE A 5 15.77 13.12 5.29
CA ILE A 5 15.62 11.67 5.31
C ILE A 5 16.43 11.06 4.15
N THR A 6 17.43 10.24 4.46
CA THR A 6 18.20 9.50 3.45
C THR A 6 17.71 8.05 3.34
N ILE A 7 17.20 7.66 2.17
CA ILE A 7 16.69 6.31 1.89
C ILE A 7 17.59 5.64 0.85
N GLY A 8 18.00 4.39 1.12
CA GLY A 8 18.86 3.63 0.21
C GLY A 8 18.16 3.24 -1.10
N LYS A 9 18.93 3.17 -2.19
CA LYS A 9 18.42 2.78 -3.54
C LYS A 9 17.62 1.48 -3.53
N ALA A 10 18.08 0.46 -2.79
CA ALA A 10 17.39 -0.83 -2.73
C ALA A 10 15.96 -0.71 -2.14
N GLN A 11 15.78 0.13 -1.12
CA GLN A 11 14.48 0.38 -0.50
C GLN A 11 13.56 1.17 -1.44
N LEU A 12 14.09 2.21 -2.09
CA LEU A 12 13.35 2.97 -3.11
C LEU A 12 12.87 2.05 -4.24
N THR A 13 13.71 1.13 -4.72
CA THR A 13 13.32 0.14 -5.72
C THR A 13 12.21 -0.78 -5.21
N ALA A 14 12.32 -1.30 -3.98
CA ALA A 14 11.30 -2.17 -3.40
C ALA A 14 9.93 -1.47 -3.24
N TRP A 15 9.95 -0.19 -2.89
CA TRP A 15 8.75 0.65 -2.84
C TRP A 15 8.16 0.92 -4.23
N ALA A 16 9.00 1.24 -5.23
CA ALA A 16 8.55 1.41 -6.61
C ALA A 16 7.86 0.14 -7.15
N ASP A 17 8.45 -1.03 -6.92
CA ASP A 17 7.86 -2.32 -7.31
C ASP A 17 6.51 -2.55 -6.61
N SER A 18 6.43 -2.22 -5.31
CA SER A 18 5.19 -2.31 -4.54
C SER A 18 4.08 -1.41 -5.11
N LEU A 19 4.42 -0.17 -5.51
CA LEU A 19 3.49 0.77 -6.15
C LEU A 19 3.00 0.27 -7.51
N ILE A 20 3.90 -0.28 -8.34
CA ILE A 20 3.55 -0.88 -9.64
C ILE A 20 2.56 -2.03 -9.44
N HIS A 21 2.82 -2.92 -8.48
CA HIS A 21 1.93 -4.04 -8.19
C HIS A 21 0.57 -3.58 -7.67
N MET A 22 0.50 -2.56 -6.82
CA MET A 22 -0.76 -2.00 -6.33
C MET A 22 -1.59 -1.39 -7.47
N ASN A 23 -0.97 -0.60 -8.34
CA ASN A 23 -1.65 -0.03 -9.51
C ASN A 23 -2.19 -1.11 -10.45
N HIS A 24 -1.39 -2.16 -10.70
CA HIS A 24 -1.83 -3.29 -11.50
C HIS A 24 -3.02 -4.04 -10.86
N HIS A 25 -3.02 -4.22 -9.53
CA HIS A 25 -4.16 -4.83 -8.84
C HIS A 25 -5.42 -3.97 -8.96
N GLY A 26 -5.32 -2.65 -8.87
CA GLY A 26 -6.46 -1.75 -9.10
C GLY A 26 -7.08 -1.94 -10.48
N THR A 27 -6.26 -2.10 -11.51
CA THR A 27 -6.72 -2.40 -12.88
C THR A 27 -7.44 -3.75 -12.95
N LEU A 28 -6.87 -4.79 -12.31
CA LEU A 28 -7.51 -6.11 -12.27
C LEU A 28 -8.84 -6.08 -11.50
N VAL A 29 -8.91 -5.38 -10.37
CA VAL A 29 -10.15 -5.20 -9.61
C VAL A 29 -11.23 -4.56 -10.47
N GLN A 30 -10.91 -3.47 -11.17
CA GLN A 30 -11.87 -2.81 -12.07
C GLN A 30 -12.36 -3.75 -13.18
N ARG A 31 -11.46 -4.53 -13.77
CA ARG A 31 -11.82 -5.52 -14.78
C ARG A 31 -12.77 -6.59 -14.24
N GLU A 32 -12.49 -7.15 -13.06
CA GLU A 32 -13.37 -8.15 -12.44
C GLU A 32 -14.73 -7.57 -12.05
N ILE A 33 -14.80 -6.31 -11.63
CA ILE A 33 -16.07 -5.61 -11.39
C ILE A 33 -16.86 -5.49 -12.70
N GLN A 34 -16.22 -5.08 -13.79
CA GLN A 34 -16.86 -4.93 -15.10
C GLN A 34 -17.39 -6.25 -15.66
N THR A 35 -16.74 -7.38 -15.35
CA THR A 35 -17.20 -8.72 -15.75
C THR A 35 -18.20 -9.33 -14.77
N GLY A 36 -18.58 -8.62 -13.71
CA GLY A 36 -19.54 -9.08 -12.69
C GLY A 36 -18.94 -10.04 -11.65
N ASN A 37 -17.63 -10.27 -11.66
CA ASN A 37 -16.95 -11.18 -10.75
C ASN A 37 -16.54 -10.48 -9.43
N LEU A 38 -17.53 -10.14 -8.63
CA LEU A 38 -17.34 -9.34 -7.41
C LEU A 38 -16.53 -10.06 -6.32
N GLU A 39 -16.62 -11.39 -6.24
CA GLU A 39 -15.84 -12.19 -5.29
C GLU A 39 -14.34 -12.05 -5.59
N ARG A 40 -13.95 -12.26 -6.85
CA ARG A 40 -12.55 -12.12 -7.26
C ARG A 40 -12.06 -10.67 -7.14
N ALA A 41 -12.91 -9.70 -7.46
CA ALA A 41 -12.61 -8.28 -7.23
C ALA A 41 -12.32 -7.99 -5.75
N SER A 42 -13.13 -8.54 -4.84
CA SER A 42 -12.92 -8.41 -3.39
C SER A 42 -11.59 -9.01 -2.94
N HIS A 43 -11.26 -10.22 -3.39
CA HIS A 43 -9.98 -10.85 -3.09
C HIS A 43 -8.77 -10.05 -3.60
N LEU A 44 -8.83 -9.53 -4.82
CA LEU A 44 -7.77 -8.71 -5.40
C LEU A 44 -7.61 -7.38 -4.64
N ASN A 45 -8.73 -6.77 -4.26
CA ASN A 45 -8.74 -5.54 -3.48
C ASN A 45 -8.11 -5.73 -2.09
N GLU A 46 -8.46 -6.81 -1.39
CA GLU A 46 -7.88 -7.11 -0.07
C GLU A 46 -6.38 -7.38 -0.15
N ARG A 47 -5.90 -8.03 -1.22
CA ARG A 47 -4.46 -8.20 -1.45
C ARG A 47 -3.75 -6.87 -1.71
N ALA A 48 -4.36 -5.98 -2.48
CA ALA A 48 -3.81 -4.64 -2.72
C ALA A 48 -3.75 -3.84 -1.41
N ARG A 49 -4.83 -3.86 -0.62
CA ARG A 49 -4.91 -3.21 0.68
C ARG A 49 -3.81 -3.68 1.64
N LYS A 50 -3.60 -5.00 1.77
CA LYS A 50 -2.54 -5.56 2.63
C LYS A 50 -1.14 -5.12 2.22
N ARG A 51 -0.87 -5.02 0.91
CA ARG A 51 0.43 -4.53 0.41
C ARG A 51 0.61 -3.04 0.66
N ALA A 52 -0.42 -2.23 0.41
CA ALA A 52 -0.42 -0.80 0.73
C ALA A 52 -0.13 -0.57 2.21
N TRP A 53 -0.78 -1.34 3.07
CA TRP A 53 -0.59 -1.29 4.51
C TRP A 53 0.85 -1.58 4.93
N LYS A 54 1.45 -2.63 4.37
CA LYS A 54 2.86 -2.97 4.64
C LYS A 54 3.79 -1.82 4.24
N MET A 55 3.63 -1.29 3.03
CA MET A 55 4.45 -0.19 2.54
C MET A 55 4.28 1.08 3.38
N LEU A 56 3.06 1.38 3.83
CA LEU A 56 2.78 2.51 4.71
C LEU A 56 3.54 2.40 6.04
N ASN A 57 3.53 1.22 6.66
CA ASN A 57 4.26 1.00 7.92
C ASN A 57 5.77 1.11 7.71
N GLU A 58 6.30 0.57 6.60
CA GLU A 58 7.71 0.77 6.24
C GLU A 58 8.03 2.27 6.13
N LEU A 59 7.20 3.07 5.46
CA LEU A 59 7.41 4.52 5.37
C LEU A 59 7.46 5.19 6.75
N PHE A 60 6.57 4.83 7.68
CA PHE A 60 6.60 5.33 9.05
C PHE A 60 7.87 4.91 9.81
N GLU A 61 8.38 3.69 9.60
CA GLU A 61 9.66 3.25 10.17
C GLU A 61 10.85 4.08 9.67
N TYR A 62 10.78 4.61 8.44
CA TYR A 62 11.80 5.49 7.87
C TYR A 62 11.58 6.98 8.16
N GLY A 63 10.67 7.31 9.08
CA GLY A 63 10.48 8.68 9.57
C GLY A 63 9.42 9.48 8.81
N ALA A 64 8.60 8.86 7.97
CA ALA A 64 7.42 9.54 7.43
C ALA A 64 6.45 9.88 8.57
N GLU A 65 5.88 11.08 8.51
CA GLU A 65 4.89 11.51 9.50
C GLU A 65 3.54 10.82 9.25
N LYS A 66 2.89 10.44 10.35
CA LYS A 66 1.51 9.96 10.29
C LYS A 66 0.59 11.14 9.93
N PRO A 67 -0.31 11.00 8.94
CA PRO A 67 -1.27 12.05 8.62
C PRO A 67 -2.11 12.45 9.84
N GLU A 68 -2.48 13.73 9.92
CA GLU A 68 -3.33 14.22 11.01
C GLU A 68 -4.67 13.45 11.04
N GLY A 69 -5.07 12.98 12.23
CA GLY A 69 -6.30 12.19 12.40
C GLY A 69 -6.21 10.72 11.97
N TYR A 70 -5.04 10.25 11.49
CA TYR A 70 -4.83 8.85 11.19
C TYR A 70 -4.80 8.00 12.47
N CYS A 71 -5.65 6.97 12.51
CA CYS A 71 -5.65 5.93 13.54
C CYS A 71 -5.36 4.58 12.88
N GLU A 72 -4.43 3.82 13.45
CA GLU A 72 -4.19 2.45 12.98
C GLU A 72 -5.46 1.62 13.24
N PRO A 73 -5.94 0.84 12.25
CA PRO A 73 -7.04 -0.07 12.48
C PRO A 73 -6.60 -1.05 13.57
N GLU A 74 -7.40 -1.17 14.63
CA GLU A 74 -7.10 -2.00 15.80
C GLU A 74 -6.54 -3.35 15.36
N ALA A 75 -5.30 -3.63 15.75
CA ALA A 75 -4.70 -4.94 15.55
C ALA A 75 -5.53 -5.93 16.36
N LYS A 76 -6.43 -6.67 15.69
CA LYS A 76 -7.07 -7.82 16.33
C LYS A 76 -5.97 -8.83 16.64
N ALA A 77 -5.64 -8.91 17.93
CA ALA A 77 -4.83 -9.95 18.54
C ALA A 77 -5.45 -11.33 18.33
#